data_AF-A0A950XQR9-F1
#
_entry.id   AF-A0A950XQR9-F1
#
_cell.length_a   1.000
_cell.length_b   1.000
_cell.length_c   1.000
_cell.angle_alpha   90.00
_cell.angle_beta   90.00
_cell.angle_gamma   90.00
#
_symmetry.space_group_name_H-M   'P 1'
#
loop_
_entity.id
_entity.type
_entity.pdbx_description
1 polymer ?
#
loop_
_entity_poly.entity_id
_entity_poly.type
_entity_poly.pdbx_seq_one_letter_code
_entity_poly.pdbx_strand_id
1 'polypeptide(L)'
;MRLGVMIGAERGDSARKVTRMLADIEWAESAELDTAWIPQVPNDFDALLAVALMGTRTSRIELGTAVVPLQAQHPIALARQALSVHAATAGRLALGV
;
A
#
# COMPACT_ATOMS: atom_id res chain seq x y z
N MET A 1 -1.08 15.33 -15.96
CA MET A 1 -0.27 14.08 -15.95
C MET A 1 -0.05 13.72 -14.49
N ARG A 2 -0.28 12.46 -14.07
CA ARG A 2 -0.04 12.01 -12.69
C ARG A 2 1.26 11.21 -12.61
N LEU A 3 2.06 11.40 -11.57
CA LEU A 3 3.30 10.67 -11.30
C LEU A 3 3.15 9.77 -10.08
N GLY A 4 3.71 8.57 -10.15
CA GLY A 4 3.62 7.59 -9.09
C GLY A 4 4.91 6.82 -8.86
N VAL A 5 5.01 6.19 -7.68
CA VAL A 5 6.16 5.38 -7.28
C VAL A 5 5.73 4.01 -6.79
N MET A 6 6.57 2.99 -6.99
CA MET A 6 6.40 1.65 -6.43
C MET A 6 7.18 1.54 -5.12
N ILE A 7 6.56 1.02 -4.05
CA ILE A 7 7.18 0.86 -2.72
C ILE A 7 6.99 -0.59 -2.25
N GLY A 8 7.99 -1.17 -1.59
CA GLY A 8 7.87 -2.45 -0.90
C GLY A 8 8.22 -3.69 -1.73
N ALA A 9 8.78 -3.52 -2.94
CA ALA A 9 9.20 -4.62 -3.82
C ALA A 9 10.56 -5.24 -3.41
N GLU A 10 11.30 -4.59 -2.52
CA GLU A 10 12.60 -5.03 -2.03
C GLU A 10 12.48 -6.28 -1.15
N ARG A 11 13.39 -7.24 -1.36
CA ARG A 11 13.45 -8.49 -0.60
C ARG A 11 14.45 -8.39 0.55
N GLY A 12 14.15 -9.10 1.64
CA GLY A 12 15.06 -9.29 2.77
C GLY A 12 14.81 -8.33 3.95
N ASP A 13 15.49 -8.62 5.06
CA ASP A 13 15.44 -7.90 6.35
C ASP A 13 14.03 -7.40 6.75
N SER A 14 13.13 -8.36 7.02
CA SER A 14 11.77 -8.07 7.48
C SER A 14 11.71 -7.20 8.73
N ALA A 15 12.78 -7.18 9.55
CA ALA A 15 12.85 -6.36 10.75
C ALA A 15 12.94 -4.86 10.44
N ARG A 16 13.52 -4.48 9.30
CA ARG A 16 13.65 -3.06 8.87
C ARG A 16 12.66 -2.65 7.79
N LYS A 17 11.99 -3.61 7.16
CA LYS A 17 11.12 -3.37 5.99
C LYS A 17 10.03 -2.33 6.28
N VAL A 18 9.30 -2.47 7.39
CA VAL A 18 8.25 -1.49 7.76
C VAL A 18 8.83 -0.08 7.88
N THR A 19 9.94 0.11 8.60
CA THR A 19 10.56 1.43 8.76
C THR A 19 10.96 2.04 7.42
N ARG A 20 11.46 1.24 6.48
CA ARG A 20 11.80 1.72 5.12
C ARG A 20 10.56 2.13 4.35
N MET A 21 9.52 1.29 4.31
CA MET A 21 8.27 1.62 3.61
C MET A 21 7.64 2.91 4.14
N LEU A 22 7.68 3.13 5.46
CA LEU A 22 7.19 4.38 6.06
C LEU A 22 8.05 5.59 5.65
N ALA A 23 9.38 5.45 5.60
CA ALA A 23 10.25 6.52 5.12
C ALA A 23 10.03 6.82 3.62
N ASP A 24 9.85 5.78 2.80
CA ASP A 24 9.63 5.91 1.36
C ASP A 24 8.30 6.62 1.05
N ILE A 25 7.24 6.32 1.80
CA ILE A 25 5.94 7.00 1.59
C ILE A 25 5.95 8.45 2.08
N GLU A 26 6.60 8.72 3.21
CA GLU A 26 6.76 10.09 3.72
C GLU A 26 7.57 10.92 2.72
N TRP A 27 8.63 10.35 2.14
CA TRP A 27 9.37 10.95 1.04
C TRP A 27 8.49 11.19 -0.20
N ALA A 28 7.75 10.17 -0.65
CA ALA A 28 6.92 10.26 -1.84
C ALA A 28 5.86 11.36 -1.73
N GLU A 29 5.23 11.49 -0.55
CA GLU A 29 4.28 12.56 -0.30
C GLU A 29 4.95 13.93 -0.27
N SER A 30 6.12 14.05 0.38
CA SER A 30 6.91 15.30 0.42
C SER A 30 7.41 15.75 -0.95
N ALA A 31 7.64 14.79 -1.86
CA ALA A 31 8.02 15.01 -3.25
C ALA A 31 6.82 15.31 -4.16
N GLU A 32 5.63 15.51 -3.58
CA GLU A 32 4.39 15.83 -4.27
C GLU A 32 3.93 14.77 -5.30
N LEU A 33 4.35 13.51 -5.15
CA LEU A 33 3.87 12.43 -6.02
C LEU A 33 2.37 12.19 -5.85
N ASP A 34 1.69 11.79 -6.91
CA ASP A 34 0.23 11.62 -6.90
C ASP A 34 -0.20 10.28 -6.34
N THR A 35 0.61 9.23 -6.51
CA THR A 35 0.27 7.84 -6.17
C THR A 35 1.46 7.05 -5.65
N ALA A 36 1.21 6.11 -4.74
CA ALA A 36 2.16 5.08 -4.36
C ALA A 36 1.54 3.69 -4.52
N TRP A 37 2.29 2.75 -5.09
CA TRP A 37 1.80 1.42 -5.48
C TRP A 37 2.58 0.32 -4.76
N ILE A 38 1.84 -0.59 -4.12
CA ILE A 38 2.37 -1.67 -3.30
C ILE A 38 2.05 -3.02 -3.95
N PRO A 39 3.06 -3.83 -4.32
CA PRO A 39 2.82 -5.13 -4.90
C PRO A 39 2.45 -6.18 -3.85
N GLN A 40 1.54 -7.09 -4.17
CA GLN A 40 1.35 -8.31 -3.37
C GLN A 40 2.33 -9.38 -3.85
N VAL A 41 3.41 -9.58 -3.08
CA VAL A 41 4.39 -10.62 -3.36
C VAL A 41 4.09 -11.84 -2.45
N PRO A 42 4.04 -13.08 -2.97
CA PRO A 42 3.58 -14.25 -2.21
C PRO A 42 4.31 -14.53 -0.89
N ASN A 43 5.61 -14.24 -0.81
CA ASN A 43 6.46 -14.53 0.34
C ASN A 43 6.91 -13.23 1.04
N ASP A 44 6.04 -12.23 1.05
CA ASP A 44 6.35 -10.88 1.53
C ASP A 44 5.17 -10.30 2.33
N PHE A 45 5.30 -9.05 2.75
CA PHE A 45 4.26 -8.32 3.46
C PHE A 45 2.95 -8.27 2.67
N ASP A 46 1.84 -8.36 3.41
CA ASP A 46 0.51 -8.15 2.87
C ASP A 46 0.36 -6.70 2.38
N ALA A 47 -0.05 -6.53 1.11
CA ALA A 47 -0.10 -5.24 0.46
C ALA A 47 -1.15 -4.31 1.09
N LEU A 48 -2.28 -4.86 1.55
CA LEU A 48 -3.35 -4.08 2.18
C LEU A 48 -2.96 -3.62 3.58
N LEU A 49 -2.26 -4.45 4.36
CA LEU A 49 -1.68 -4.04 5.63
C LEU A 49 -0.60 -2.96 5.45
N ALA A 50 0.26 -3.11 4.44
CA ALA A 50 1.24 -2.09 4.10
C ALA A 50 0.57 -0.75 3.74
N VAL A 51 -0.48 -0.77 2.91
CA VAL A 51 -1.25 0.44 2.58
C VAL A 51 -1.88 1.06 3.82
N ALA A 52 -2.49 0.27 4.72
CA ALA A 52 -3.05 0.80 5.95
C ALA A 52 -2.01 1.50 6.82
N LEU A 53 -0.83 0.89 6.99
CA LEU A 53 0.28 1.47 7.76
C LEU A 53 0.74 2.80 7.15
N MET A 54 0.97 2.83 5.84
CA MET A 54 1.39 4.03 5.12
C MET A 54 0.32 5.13 5.10
N GLY A 55 -0.96 4.74 5.13
CA GLY A 55 -2.09 5.65 5.30
C GLY A 55 -2.02 6.48 6.58
N THR A 56 -1.45 5.92 7.66
CA THR A 56 -1.30 6.63 8.94
C THR A 56 -0.19 7.67 8.94
N ARG A 57 0.72 7.64 7.97
CA ARG A 57 1.86 8.56 7.84
C ARG A 57 1.66 9.62 6.78
N THR A 58 0.54 9.58 6.05
CA THR A 58 0.28 10.47 4.94
C THR A 58 -1.11 11.07 4.99
N SER A 59 -1.37 12.10 4.18
CA SER A 59 -2.64 12.84 4.21
C SER A 59 -3.28 13.10 2.85
N ARG A 60 -2.49 13.12 1.77
CA ARG A 60 -2.89 13.48 0.41
C ARG A 60 -2.62 12.37 -0.60
N ILE A 61 -1.44 11.76 -0.57
CA ILE A 61 -1.03 10.79 -1.61
C ILE A 61 -2.03 9.63 -1.68
N GLU A 62 -2.43 9.24 -2.89
CA GLU A 62 -3.29 8.06 -3.13
C GLU A 62 -2.45 6.79 -2.99
N LEU A 63 -3.00 5.78 -2.31
CA LEU A 63 -2.28 4.56 -1.96
C LEU A 63 -2.96 3.37 -2.63
N GLY A 64 -2.22 2.66 -3.50
CA GLY A 64 -2.78 1.59 -4.31
C GLY A 64 -2.07 0.26 -4.17
N THR A 65 -2.78 -0.83 -4.49
CA THR A 65 -2.20 -2.16 -4.63
C THR A 65 -1.93 -2.46 -6.11
N ALA A 66 -0.82 -3.13 -6.43
CA ALA A 66 -0.41 -3.44 -7.81
C ALA A 66 0.17 -4.85 -7.94
N VAL A 67 -0.64 -5.92 -7.93
CA VAL A 67 -2.10 -6.01 -7.68
C VAL A 67 -2.33 -7.05 -6.58
N VAL A 68 -3.53 -7.11 -5.98
CA VAL A 68 -3.93 -8.21 -5.10
C VAL A 68 -4.50 -9.36 -5.94
N PRO A 69 -3.89 -10.57 -5.94
CA PRO A 69 -4.37 -11.67 -6.78
C PRO A 69 -5.70 -12.23 -6.25
N LEU A 70 -6.84 -11.90 -6.89
CA LEU A 70 -8.17 -12.31 -6.40
C LEU A 70 -8.30 -13.83 -6.27
N GLN A 71 -7.70 -14.59 -7.19
CA GLN A 71 -7.79 -16.04 -7.22
C GLN A 71 -7.25 -16.72 -5.95
N ALA A 72 -6.40 -16.01 -5.18
CA ALA A 72 -5.83 -16.50 -3.94
C ALA A 72 -6.61 -16.03 -2.69
N GLN A 73 -7.68 -15.24 -2.84
CA GLN A 73 -8.38 -14.59 -1.73
C GLN A 73 -9.84 -15.03 -1.64
N HIS A 74 -10.37 -15.11 -0.41
CA HIS A 74 -11.80 -15.25 -0.21
C HIS A 74 -12.47 -13.88 -0.45
N PRO A 75 -13.47 -13.75 -1.35
CA PRO A 75 -13.99 -12.44 -1.76
C PRO A 75 -14.53 -11.57 -0.61
N ILE A 76 -15.24 -12.19 0.35
CA ILE A 76 -15.75 -11.48 1.52
C ILE A 76 -14.63 -11.04 2.47
N ALA A 77 -13.52 -11.79 2.55
CA ALA A 77 -12.38 -11.40 3.36
C ALA A 77 -11.69 -10.19 2.72
N LEU A 78 -11.44 -10.24 1.42
CA LEU A 78 -10.85 -9.13 0.66
C LEU A 78 -11.71 -7.85 0.77
N ALA A 79 -13.02 -7.96 0.63
CA ALA A 79 -13.93 -6.82 0.77
C ALA A 79 -13.85 -6.17 2.17
N ARG A 80 -13.79 -6.99 3.23
CA ARG A 80 -13.65 -6.51 4.61
C ARG A 80 -12.31 -5.82 4.83
N GLN A 81 -11.21 -6.42 4.33
CA GLN A 81 -9.88 -5.82 4.41
C GLN A 81 -9.84 -4.48 3.67
N ALA A 82 -10.34 -4.43 2.43
CA ALA A 82 -10.40 -3.20 1.64
C ALA A 82 -11.23 -2.11 2.33
N LEU A 83 -12.37 -2.44 2.94
CA LEU A 83 -13.19 -1.49 3.69
C LEU A 83 -12.42 -0.88 4.87
N SER A 84 -11.73 -1.71 5.65
CA SER A 84 -10.92 -1.24 6.79
C SER A 84 -9.76 -0.36 6.33
N VAL A 85 -9.08 -0.73 5.25
CA VAL A 85 -7.95 0.04 4.70
C VAL A 85 -8.43 1.36 4.09
N HIS A 86 -9.58 1.37 3.39
CA HIS A 86 -10.17 2.58 2.86
C HIS A 86 -10.51 3.57 3.98
N ALA A 87 -11.05 3.09 5.11
CA ALA A 87 -11.26 3.92 6.29
C ALA A 87 -9.94 4.45 6.91
N ALA A 88 -8.93 3.58 7.07
CA ALA A 88 -7.63 3.96 7.63
C ALA A 88 -6.87 4.99 6.78
N THR A 89 -7.11 4.98 5.47
CA THR A 89 -6.50 5.92 4.51
C THR A 89 -7.34 7.17 4.26
N ALA A 90 -8.44 7.37 5.01
CA ALA A 90 -9.39 8.46 4.79
C ALA A 90 -9.91 8.53 3.34
N GLY A 91 -10.17 7.36 2.75
CA GLY A 91 -10.73 7.21 1.41
C GLY A 91 -9.71 7.17 0.27
N ARG A 92 -8.41 7.20 0.56
CA ARG A 92 -7.32 7.27 -0.44
C ARG A 92 -6.86 5.91 -1.00
N LEU A 93 -7.55 4.81 -0.65
CA LEU A 93 -7.24 3.48 -1.18
C LEU A 93 -7.66 3.35 -2.65
N ALA A 94 -6.71 3.02 -3.53
CA ALA A 94 -6.94 2.52 -4.88
C ALA A 94 -6.70 1.00 -4.95
N LEU A 95 -7.75 0.21 -4.75
CA LEU A 95 -7.65 -1.26 -4.76
C LEU A 95 -7.41 -1.80 -6.18
N GLY A 96 -6.18 -2.18 -6.50
CA GLY A 96 -5.83 -2.94 -7.70
C GLY A 96 -5.92 -4.45 -7.44
N VAL A 97 -6.64 -5.13 -8.31
CA VAL A 97 -7.06 -6.54 -8.23
C VAL A 97 -6.81 -7.23 -9.57
#